data_AF-A0A6G3WR17-F1
#
_entry.id   AF-A0A6G3WR17-F1
#
_cell.length_a   1.000
_cell.length_b   1.000
_cell.length_c   1.000
_cell.angle_alpha   90.00
_cell.angle_beta   90.00
_cell.angle_gamma   90.00
#
_symmetry.space_group_name_H-M   'P 1'
#
loop_
_entity.id
_entity.type
_entity.pdbx_description
1 polymer ?
#
loop_
_entity_poly.entity_id
_entity_poly.type
_entity_poly.pdbx_seq_one_letter_code
_entity_poly.pdbx_strand_id
1 'polypeptide(L)'
;LDVGRYPTLEFYSERFVHRGGSRWGVTGALTLHGVSRTVTLDTQYLGIGNGLEGETRAACRATTELHREDFTLTWQTMLARGIAVVGPSIVIDLDIQIVPKG
;
A
#
# COMPACT_ATOMS: atom_id res chain seq x y z
N LEU A 1 1.91 -0.85 16.91
CA LEU A 1 1.02 0.01 16.09
C LEU A 1 0.48 1.21 16.86
N ASP A 2 0.36 1.19 18.20
CA ASP A 2 0.02 2.38 19.02
C ASP A 2 -1.06 3.28 18.38
N VAL A 3 -2.22 2.67 18.08
CA VAL A 3 -3.27 3.29 17.25
C VAL A 3 -3.83 4.56 17.89
N GLY A 4 -3.78 4.68 19.22
CA GLY A 4 -4.16 5.90 19.92
C GLY A 4 -3.27 7.10 19.57
N ARG A 5 -1.99 6.86 19.23
CA ARG A 5 -1.03 7.89 18.81
C ARG A 5 -0.88 7.99 17.30
N TYR A 6 -1.04 6.89 16.56
CA TYR A 6 -0.89 6.81 15.10
C TYR A 6 -2.15 6.18 14.48
N PRO A 7 -3.26 6.94 14.38
CA PRO A 7 -4.55 6.40 13.93
C PRO A 7 -4.62 6.17 12.42
N THR A 8 -3.68 6.74 11.65
CA THR A 8 -3.67 6.69 10.18
C THR A 8 -2.43 6.00 9.64
N LEU A 9 -2.61 5.37 8.48
CA LEU A 9 -1.56 5.01 7.54
C LEU A 9 -1.79 5.88 6.30
N GLU A 10 -0.77 6.60 5.87
CA GLU A 10 -0.90 7.62 4.84
C GLU A 10 0.08 7.38 3.71
N PHE A 11 -0.40 7.45 2.46
CA PHE A 11 0.44 7.38 1.29
C PHE A 11 0.24 8.61 0.41
N TYR A 12 1.34 9.32 0.12
CA TYR A 12 1.36 10.48 -0.76
C TYR A 12 2.19 10.17 -2.00
N SER A 13 1.54 10.06 -3.16
CA SER A 13 2.21 9.77 -4.43
C SER A 13 3.01 10.96 -4.95
N GLU A 14 4.21 10.69 -5.45
CA GLU A 14 5.13 11.71 -6.00
C GLU A 14 5.43 11.46 -7.49
N ARG A 15 5.41 10.20 -7.93
CA ARG A 15 5.78 9.84 -9.30
C ARG A 15 4.98 8.65 -9.82
N PHE A 16 4.50 8.77 -11.05
CA PHE A 16 3.84 7.71 -11.80
C PHE A 16 4.73 7.34 -13.00
N VAL A 17 5.04 6.06 -13.16
CA VAL A 17 5.84 5.53 -14.27
C VAL A 17 5.03 4.47 -15.00
N HIS A 18 4.72 4.71 -16.27
CA HIS A 18 4.11 3.69 -17.12
C HIS A 18 5.09 2.56 -17.37
N ARG A 19 4.68 1.31 -17.12
CA ARG A 19 5.51 0.10 -17.29
C ARG A 19 5.04 -0.78 -18.45
N GLY A 20 4.18 -0.26 -19.32
CA GLY A 20 3.62 -0.97 -20.47
C GLY A 20 2.24 -1.59 -20.19
N GLY A 21 1.43 -1.69 -21.25
CA GLY A 21 0.04 -2.16 -21.15
C GLY A 21 -0.73 -1.34 -20.10
N SER A 22 -1.40 -2.03 -19.17
CA SER A 22 -2.12 -1.38 -18.06
C SER A 22 -1.31 -1.29 -16.76
N ARG A 23 0.00 -1.55 -16.78
CA ARG A 23 0.84 -1.53 -15.58
C ARG A 23 1.54 -0.20 -15.35
N TRP A 24 1.63 0.17 -14.09
CA TRP A 24 2.21 1.41 -13.60
C TRP A 24 3.03 1.14 -12.33
N GLY A 25 4.12 1.88 -12.15
CA GLY A 25 4.76 2.03 -10.84
C GLY A 25 4.36 3.38 -10.25
N VAL A 26 3.80 3.37 -9.03
CA VAL A 26 3.42 4.59 -8.32
C VAL A 26 4.30 4.73 -7.09
N THR A 27 5.28 5.64 -7.16
CA THR A 27 6.21 5.90 -6.07
C THR A 27 5.73 7.07 -5.22
N GLY A 28 5.83 6.93 -3.90
CA GLY A 28 5.42 7.96 -2.96
C GLY A 28 5.92 7.72 -1.54
N ALA A 29 5.62 8.66 -0.65
CA ALA A 29 5.92 8.54 0.77
C ALA A 29 4.80 7.78 1.49
N LEU A 30 5.13 6.63 2.07
CA LEU A 30 4.27 5.89 3.00
C LEU A 30 4.66 6.23 4.43
N THR A 31 3.71 6.75 5.22
CA THR A 31 3.85 6.95 6.65
C THR A 31 3.08 5.87 7.41
N LEU A 32 3.81 5.13 8.24
CA LEU A 32 3.26 4.11 9.12
C LEU A 32 3.94 4.24 10.49
N HIS A 33 3.13 4.34 11.55
CA HIS A 33 3.61 4.45 12.93
C HIS A 33 4.58 5.64 13.15
N GLY A 34 4.30 6.77 12.50
CA GLY A 34 5.10 7.99 12.58
C GLY A 34 6.42 7.96 11.80
N VAL A 35 6.70 6.88 11.04
CA VAL A 35 7.89 6.76 10.20
C VAL A 35 7.48 6.81 8.73
N SER A 36 8.13 7.70 7.97
CA SER A 36 7.92 7.83 6.53
C SER A 36 9.03 7.15 5.73
N ARG A 37 8.64 6.41 4.69
CA ARG A 37 9.54 5.73 3.74
C ARG A 37 9.04 5.88 2.32
N THR A 38 9.97 5.98 1.37
CA THR A 38 9.63 5.91 -0.05
C THR A 38 9.26 4.48 -0.42
N VAL A 39 8.05 4.29 -0.93
CA VAL A 39 7.49 3.00 -1.35
C VAL A 39 7.01 3.12 -2.78
N THR A 40 7.13 2.04 -3.55
CA THR A 40 6.55 1.96 -4.90
C THR A 40 5.45 0.91 -4.91
N LEU A 41 4.26 1.34 -5.28
CA LEU A 41 3.13 0.46 -5.54
C LEU A 41 3.18 -0.04 -6.98
N ASP A 42 3.23 -1.36 -7.15
CA ASP A 42 3.03 -2.01 -8.44
C ASP A 42 1.54 -2.03 -8.76
N THR A 43 1.14 -1.18 -9.69
CA THR A 43 -0.27 -0.87 -9.94
C THR A 43 -0.70 -1.40 -11.31
N GLN A 44 -1.86 -2.06 -11.36
CA GLN A 44 -2.55 -2.45 -12.58
C GLN A 44 -3.84 -1.66 -12.72
N TYR A 45 -3.94 -0.87 -13.78
CA TYR A 45 -5.18 -0.22 -14.19
C TYR A 45 -6.13 -1.27 -14.80
N LEU A 46 -7.36 -1.30 -14.32
CA LEU A 46 -8.38 -2.28 -14.71
C LEU A 46 -9.42 -1.70 -15.69
N GLY A 47 -9.32 -0.41 -16.01
CA GLY A 47 -10.21 0.26 -16.95
C GLY A 47 -11.18 1.24 -16.29
N ILE A 48 -12.02 1.81 -17.15
CA ILE A 48 -13.16 2.67 -16.80
C ILE A 48 -14.43 1.99 -17.33
N GLY A 49 -15.50 2.06 -16.55
CA GLY A 49 -16.83 1.58 -16.91
C GLY A 49 -17.92 2.35 -16.18
N ASN A 50 -19.15 1.84 -16.24
CA ASN A 50 -20.28 2.38 -15.49
C ASN A 50 -20.58 1.48 -14.28
N GLY A 51 -20.91 2.10 -13.15
CA GLY A 51 -21.43 1.44 -11.97
C GLY A 51 -22.90 1.04 -12.11
N LEU A 52 -23.45 0.48 -11.03
CA LEU A 52 -24.84 -0.01 -11.00
C LEU A 52 -25.87 1.12 -11.15
N GLU A 53 -25.51 2.35 -10.78
CA GLU A 53 -26.37 3.53 -10.87
C GLU A 53 -26.07 4.36 -12.14
N GLY A 54 -25.25 3.83 -13.05
CA GLY A 54 -24.86 4.49 -14.30
C GLY A 54 -23.73 5.51 -14.16
N GLU A 55 -23.20 5.70 -12.95
CA GLU A 55 -22.08 6.57 -12.64
C GLU A 55 -20.76 6.03 -13.22
N THR A 56 -19.91 6.91 -13.75
CA THR A 56 -18.59 6.52 -14.23
C THR A 56 -17.72 6.01 -13.07
N ARG A 57 -17.05 4.88 -13.26
CA ARG A 57 -16.11 4.29 -12.31
C ARG A 57 -14.80 3.92 -13.00
N ALA A 58 -13.68 4.18 -12.34
CA ALA A 58 -12.39 3.61 -12.68
C ALA A 58 -11.97 2.58 -11.63
N ALA A 59 -11.16 1.60 -12.02
CA ALA A 59 -10.63 0.61 -11.09
C ALA A 59 -9.12 0.38 -11.29
N CYS A 60 -8.43 0.10 -10.20
CA CYS A 60 -7.06 -0.38 -10.21
C CYS A 60 -6.79 -1.35 -9.05
N ARG A 61 -5.79 -2.20 -9.24
CA ARG A 61 -5.18 -3.01 -8.18
C ARG A 61 -3.77 -2.50 -7.94
N ALA A 62 -3.33 -2.44 -6.69
CA ALA A 62 -1.97 -2.04 -6.35
C ALA A 62 -1.39 -2.97 -5.27
N THR A 63 -0.12 -3.35 -5.42
CA THR A 63 0.57 -4.20 -4.46
C THR A 63 1.94 -3.65 -4.09
N THR A 64 2.41 -3.99 -2.89
CA THR A 64 3.80 -3.79 -2.47
C THR A 64 4.14 -4.75 -1.33
N GLU A 65 5.43 -5.03 -1.15
CA GLU A 65 5.96 -5.66 0.06
C GLU A 65 6.71 -4.59 0.87
N LEU A 66 6.53 -4.59 2.19
CA LEU A 66 7.23 -3.74 3.13
C LEU A 66 8.01 -4.61 4.13
N HIS A 67 9.08 -4.07 4.70
CA HIS A 67 9.74 -4.65 5.86
C HIS A 67 9.36 -3.88 7.12
N ARG A 68 8.82 -4.57 8.12
CA ARG A 68 8.29 -3.96 9.35
C ARG A 68 9.34 -3.17 10.15
N GLU A 69 10.59 -3.60 10.07
CA GLU A 69 11.73 -2.95 10.72
C GLU A 69 12.03 -1.56 10.16
N ASP A 70 11.74 -1.30 8.88
CA ASP A 70 11.90 0.02 8.26
C ASP A 70 11.02 1.08 8.92
N PHE A 71 9.91 0.63 9.53
CA PHE A 71 8.91 1.44 10.22
C PHE A 71 9.03 1.34 11.74
N THR A 72 10.15 0.85 12.27
CA THR A 72 10.43 0.68 13.70
C THR A 72 9.45 -0.26 14.42
N LEU A 73 8.77 -1.14 13.66
CA LEU A 73 7.85 -2.14 14.20
C LEU A 73 8.63 -3.41 14.56
N THR A 74 9.45 -3.31 15.62
CA THR A 74 10.24 -4.42 16.14
C THR A 74 9.40 -5.29 17.09
N TRP A 75 9.32 -6.58 16.78
CA TRP A 75 8.66 -7.60 17.60
C TRP A 75 9.67 -8.72 17.73
N GLN A 76 10.17 -8.88 18.95
CA GLN A 76 11.34 -9.71 19.27
C GLN A 76 10.96 -10.96 20.06
N THR A 77 9.74 -11.47 19.90
CA THR A 77 9.40 -12.78 20.44
C THR A 77 10.07 -13.83 19.55
N MET A 78 11.14 -14.42 20.08
CA MET A 78 11.93 -15.47 19.42
C MET A 78 11.45 -16.83 19.93
N LEU A 79 11.33 -17.82 19.03
CA LEU A 79 11.20 -19.22 19.44
C LEU A 79 12.53 -19.68 20.06
N ALA A 80 12.49 -20.75 20.86
CA ALA A 80 13.65 -21.35 21.54
C ALA A 80 14.81 -21.77 20.60
N ARG A 81 14.63 -21.70 19.27
CA ARG A 81 15.62 -22.03 18.24
C ARG A 81 16.14 -20.82 17.43
N GLY A 82 15.89 -19.58 17.90
CA GLY A 82 16.37 -18.37 17.22
C GLY A 82 15.57 -17.98 15.97
N ILE A 83 14.41 -18.60 15.75
CA ILE A 83 13.48 -18.25 14.67
C ILE A 83 12.50 -17.21 15.20
N ALA A 84 12.33 -16.10 14.49
CA ALA A 84 11.32 -15.10 14.82
C ALA A 84 9.91 -15.70 14.68
N VAL A 85 9.04 -15.45 15.67
CA VAL A 85 7.64 -15.93 15.63
C VAL A 85 6.85 -15.23 14.51
N VAL A 86 7.26 -14.03 14.10
CA VAL A 86 6.64 -13.23 13.03
C VAL A 86 7.70 -12.77 12.05
N GLY A 87 7.49 -13.07 10.77
CA GLY A 87 8.36 -12.67 9.67
C GLY A 87 8.49 -11.15 9.53
N PRO A 88 9.54 -10.65 8.84
CA PRO A 88 9.77 -9.22 8.67
C PRO A 88 8.85 -8.59 7.61
N SER A 89 8.38 -9.39 6.64
CA SER A 89 7.63 -8.92 5.48
C SER A 89 6.15 -8.66 5.77
N ILE A 90 5.64 -7.58 5.19
CA ILE A 90 4.22 -7.20 5.18
C ILE A 90 3.84 -7.03 3.71
N VAL A 91 2.90 -7.84 3.21
CA VAL A 91 2.33 -7.66 1.88
C VAL A 91 1.11 -6.74 1.99
N ILE A 92 1.06 -5.74 1.12
CA ILE A 92 -0.09 -4.85 0.96
C ILE A 92 -0.73 -5.15 -0.39
N ASP A 93 -2.03 -5.44 -0.35
CA ASP A 93 -2.89 -5.59 -1.52
C ASP A 93 -4.03 -4.57 -1.44
N LEU A 94 -4.18 -3.75 -2.49
CA LEU A 94 -5.22 -2.73 -2.60
C LEU A 94 -6.09 -3.02 -3.83
N ASP A 95 -7.39 -3.17 -3.62
CA ASP A 95 -8.41 -3.14 -4.67
C ASP A 95 -9.17 -1.82 -4.59
N ILE A 96 -9.00 -0.98 -5.60
CA ILE A 96 -9.42 0.43 -5.57
C ILE A 96 -10.49 0.67 -6.64
N GLN A 97 -11.58 1.31 -6.23
CA GLN A 97 -12.56 1.90 -7.13
C GLN A 97 -12.62 3.41 -6.93
N ILE A 98 -12.70 4.14 -8.04
CA ILE A 98 -12.68 5.60 -8.07
C ILE A 98 -13.96 6.07 -8.75
N VAL A 99 -14.73 6.90 -8.06
CA VAL A 99 -15.88 7.61 -8.61
C VAL A 99 -15.49 9.07 -8.79
N PRO A 100 -15.64 9.68 -9.98
CA PRO A 100 -15.40 11.10 -10.17
C PRO A 100 -16.27 11.92 -9.22
N LYS A 101 -15.68 12.97 -8.66
CA LYS A 101 -16.46 13.96 -7.92
C LYS A 101 -17.36 14.70 -8.92
N GLY A 102 -18.67 14.74 -8.64
CA GLY A 102 -19.65 15.51 -9.41
C GLY A 102 -19.43 17.01 -9.34
#